data_AF-G9N0Y2-F1
#
_entry.id   AF-G9N0Y2-F1
#
_cell.length_a   1.000
_cell.length_b   1.000
_cell.length_c   1.000
_cell.angle_alpha   90.00
_cell.angle_beta   90.00
_cell.angle_gamma   90.00
#
_symmetry.space_group_name_H-M   'P 1'
#
loop_
_entity.id
_entity.type
_entity.pdbx_description
1 polymer ?
#
loop_
_entity_poly.entity_id
_entity_poly.type
_entity_poly.pdbx_seq_one_letter_code
_entity_poly.pdbx_strand_id
1 'polypeptide(L)'
;MTPPSGELNYLRNASSNTWKALKSADPEAIWVFQAWLFAQNTTFWTNDRIEVYPGGITIDSDMLILDIWLESMSQWQCAQSYYSKPWIWCELQNYGATINMYGQIQNLTKSPILALQESQSLVGLGLSMEAQQSNEIVFDLLLSQAWNCTPIDTNIYFKSWAAARYLSSKRPASIYTAWEAVRATVYDNTNLNMMSSVPKSRSSEIKVAVVGDQCNC
;
A
#
# COMPACT_ATOMS: atom_id res chain seq x y z
N MET A 1 -14.62 4.19 9.86
CA MET A 1 -15.88 4.05 10.63
C MET A 1 -15.93 2.65 11.20
N THR A 2 -16.28 2.49 12.47
CA THR A 2 -16.46 1.18 13.09
C THR A 2 -17.87 0.66 12.80
N PRO A 3 -18.03 -0.58 12.29
CA PRO A 3 -19.36 -1.19 12.15
C PRO A 3 -20.13 -1.17 13.48
N PRO A 4 -21.46 -1.04 13.45
CA PRO A 4 -22.27 -0.95 14.66
C PRO A 4 -22.32 -2.26 15.47
N SER A 5 -21.84 -3.37 14.90
CA SER A 5 -21.69 -4.65 15.59
C SER A 5 -20.44 -5.38 15.09
N GLY A 6 -19.72 -6.01 16.02
CA GLY A 6 -18.57 -6.88 15.76
C GLY A 6 -18.91 -8.37 15.68
N GLU A 7 -20.21 -8.72 15.71
CA GLU A 7 -20.68 -10.09 15.57
C GLU A 7 -20.38 -10.64 14.17
N LEU A 8 -19.81 -11.85 14.10
CA LEU A 8 -19.33 -12.43 12.84
C LEU A 8 -20.46 -12.56 11.79
N ASN A 9 -21.66 -12.98 12.23
CA ASN A 9 -22.82 -13.09 11.35
C ASN A 9 -23.30 -11.73 10.84
N TYR A 10 -23.21 -10.68 11.66
CA TYR A 10 -23.57 -9.33 11.23
C TYR A 10 -22.62 -8.86 10.12
N LEU A 11 -21.31 -9.00 10.32
CA LEU A 11 -20.28 -8.60 9.35
C LEU A 11 -20.40 -9.38 8.03
N ARG A 12 -20.57 -10.72 8.10
CA ARG A 12 -20.78 -11.57 6.93
C ARG A 12 -22.04 -11.19 6.16
N ASN A 13 -23.14 -10.89 6.86
CA ASN A 13 -24.39 -10.49 6.20
C ASN A 13 -24.27 -9.11 5.56
N ALA A 14 -23.54 -8.18 6.16
CA ALA A 14 -23.33 -6.85 5.61
C ALA A 14 -22.62 -6.90 4.25
N SER A 15 -21.52 -7.65 4.15
CA SER A 15 -20.80 -7.83 2.88
C SER A 15 -21.59 -8.68 1.88
N SER A 16 -22.25 -9.77 2.33
CA SER A 16 -23.08 -10.62 1.46
C SER A 16 -24.24 -9.86 0.82
N ASN A 17 -24.92 -9.01 1.58
CA ASN A 17 -26.02 -8.20 1.06
C ASN A 17 -25.52 -7.13 0.09
N THR A 18 -24.35 -6.54 0.35
CA THR A 18 -23.70 -5.60 -0.58
C THR A 18 -23.39 -6.28 -1.91
N TRP A 19 -22.76 -7.46 -1.86
CA TRP A 19 -22.45 -8.26 -3.05
C TRP A 19 -23.71 -8.63 -3.83
N LYS A 20 -24.76 -9.14 -3.18
CA LYS A 20 -26.03 -9.48 -3.84
C LYS A 20 -26.67 -8.27 -4.53
N ALA A 21 -26.61 -7.09 -3.91
CA ALA A 21 -27.12 -5.87 -4.53
C ALA A 21 -26.33 -5.50 -5.80
N LEU A 22 -24.99 -5.61 -5.78
CA LEU A 22 -24.15 -5.43 -6.97
C LEU A 22 -24.54 -6.44 -8.07
N LYS A 23 -24.62 -7.73 -7.73
CA LYS A 23 -24.99 -8.80 -8.69
C LYS A 23 -26.41 -8.67 -9.24
N SER A 24 -27.33 -8.09 -8.47
CA SER A 24 -28.69 -7.83 -8.95
C SER A 24 -28.76 -6.74 -10.01
N ALA A 25 -27.84 -5.78 -9.97
CA ALA A 25 -27.73 -4.72 -10.96
C ALA A 25 -26.90 -5.15 -12.18
N ASP A 26 -25.85 -5.93 -11.94
CA ASP A 26 -24.96 -6.47 -12.97
C ASP A 26 -24.46 -7.87 -12.55
N PRO A 27 -24.91 -8.95 -13.23
CA PRO A 27 -24.47 -10.33 -12.97
C PRO A 27 -22.96 -10.57 -13.17
N GLU A 28 -22.23 -9.68 -13.82
CA GLU A 28 -20.77 -9.75 -14.01
C GLU A 28 -20.00 -8.85 -13.03
N ALA A 29 -20.69 -8.13 -12.13
CA ALA A 29 -20.05 -7.22 -11.21
C ALA A 29 -19.00 -7.90 -10.32
N ILE A 30 -17.84 -7.25 -10.23
CA ILE A 30 -16.75 -7.55 -9.29
C ILE A 30 -16.68 -6.41 -8.28
N TRP A 31 -16.72 -6.73 -7.00
CA TRP A 31 -16.60 -5.75 -5.93
C TRP A 31 -15.12 -5.44 -5.64
N VAL A 32 -14.67 -4.26 -6.06
CA VAL A 32 -13.36 -3.72 -5.64
C VAL A 32 -13.45 -3.14 -4.24
N PHE A 33 -12.71 -3.69 -3.29
CA PHE A 33 -12.79 -3.37 -1.86
C PHE A 33 -11.44 -2.88 -1.31
N GLN A 34 -11.43 -1.73 -0.64
CA GLN A 34 -10.22 -1.20 0.00
C GLN A 34 -10.07 -1.75 1.43
N ALA A 35 -9.00 -2.49 1.69
CA ALA A 35 -8.72 -3.14 2.98
C ALA A 35 -8.15 -2.20 4.06
N TRP A 36 -8.14 -0.87 3.82
CA TRP A 36 -7.65 0.14 4.78
C TRP A 36 -8.21 -0.03 6.19
N LEU A 37 -9.49 -0.40 6.29
CA LEU A 37 -10.17 -0.53 7.57
C LEU A 37 -9.58 -1.63 8.47
N PHE A 38 -8.98 -2.67 7.89
CA PHE A 38 -8.30 -3.72 8.66
C PHE A 38 -7.06 -3.18 9.38
N ALA A 39 -6.26 -2.37 8.67
CA ALA A 39 -5.11 -1.67 9.23
C ALA A 39 -5.49 -0.52 10.19
N GLN A 40 -6.55 0.22 9.87
CA GLN A 40 -6.94 1.45 10.59
C GLN A 40 -7.50 1.19 11.99
N ASN A 41 -8.09 0.02 12.24
CA ASN A 41 -8.70 -0.32 13.53
C ASN A 41 -8.49 -1.80 13.86
N THR A 42 -7.24 -2.17 14.14
CA THR A 42 -6.83 -3.53 14.50
C THR A 42 -7.47 -4.04 15.79
N THR A 43 -7.94 -3.15 16.68
CA THR A 43 -8.71 -3.54 17.87
C THR A 43 -10.09 -4.08 17.50
N PHE A 44 -10.74 -3.51 16.47
CA PHE A 44 -12.01 -4.02 15.98
C PHE A 44 -11.80 -5.13 14.95
N TRP A 45 -10.89 -5.01 14.00
CA TRP A 45 -10.68 -6.00 12.94
C TRP A 45 -9.70 -7.08 13.37
N THR A 46 -10.23 -8.06 14.10
CA THR A 46 -9.52 -9.31 14.41
C THR A 46 -9.48 -10.24 13.19
N ASN A 47 -8.59 -11.23 13.19
CA ASN A 47 -8.48 -12.20 12.09
C ASN A 47 -9.82 -12.89 11.78
N ASP A 48 -10.58 -13.33 12.79
CA ASP A 48 -11.91 -13.92 12.60
C ASP A 48 -12.88 -12.95 11.88
N ARG A 49 -12.82 -11.66 12.20
CA ARG A 49 -13.66 -10.63 11.56
C ARG A 49 -13.20 -10.34 10.13
N ILE A 50 -11.89 -10.33 9.90
CA ILE A 50 -11.27 -10.19 8.58
C ILE A 50 -11.56 -11.42 7.71
N GLU A 51 -11.73 -12.61 8.28
CA GLU A 51 -12.14 -13.81 7.53
C GLU A 51 -13.60 -13.74 7.10
N VAL A 52 -14.50 -13.48 8.04
CA VAL A 52 -15.94 -13.59 7.75
C VAL A 52 -16.47 -12.46 6.89
N TYR A 53 -15.84 -11.27 6.91
CA TYR A 53 -16.33 -10.13 6.15
C TYR A 53 -16.17 -10.33 4.63
N PRO A 54 -14.96 -10.54 4.05
CA PRO A 54 -14.82 -10.99 2.66
C PRO A 54 -15.48 -12.35 2.40
N GLY A 55 -15.57 -13.23 3.41
CA GLY A 55 -16.28 -14.51 3.33
C GLY A 55 -17.80 -14.41 3.10
N GLY A 56 -18.40 -13.21 3.16
CA GLY A 56 -19.80 -12.98 2.75
C GLY A 56 -20.00 -13.03 1.23
N ILE A 57 -18.92 -12.89 0.46
CA ILE A 57 -18.90 -13.07 -0.99
C ILE A 57 -18.54 -14.54 -1.23
N THR A 58 -19.44 -15.35 -1.80
CA THR A 58 -19.19 -16.80 -1.92
C THR A 58 -18.46 -17.21 -3.19
N ILE A 59 -18.33 -16.30 -4.15
CA ILE A 59 -17.55 -16.50 -5.38
C ILE A 59 -16.27 -15.66 -5.24
N ASP A 60 -15.10 -16.28 -5.18
CA ASP A 60 -13.85 -15.56 -4.91
C ASP A 60 -13.53 -14.50 -5.96
N SER A 61 -13.78 -14.79 -7.23
CA SER A 61 -13.57 -13.85 -8.36
C SER A 61 -14.55 -12.67 -8.38
N ASP A 62 -15.62 -12.69 -7.59
CA ASP A 62 -16.57 -11.56 -7.49
C ASP A 62 -16.08 -10.46 -6.55
N MET A 63 -14.87 -10.59 -5.96
CA MET A 63 -14.25 -9.58 -5.12
C MET A 63 -12.79 -9.40 -5.51
N LEU A 64 -12.34 -8.14 -5.50
CA LEU A 64 -10.93 -7.78 -5.67
C LEU A 64 -10.53 -6.87 -4.52
N ILE A 65 -9.58 -7.29 -3.70
CA ILE A 65 -9.14 -6.54 -2.53
C ILE A 65 -7.95 -5.65 -2.90
N LEU A 66 -8.04 -4.36 -2.57
CA LEU A 66 -6.92 -3.43 -2.63
C LEU A 66 -6.36 -3.29 -1.22
N ASP A 67 -5.15 -3.80 -0.99
CA ASP A 67 -4.44 -3.61 0.28
C ASP A 67 -3.55 -2.37 0.14
N ILE A 68 -4.09 -1.23 0.59
CA ILE A 68 -3.70 0.11 0.11
C ILE A 68 -2.50 0.76 0.79
N TRP A 69 -1.83 0.08 1.74
CA TRP A 69 -0.74 0.68 2.52
C TRP A 69 0.37 -0.31 2.87
N LEU A 70 0.69 -1.19 1.91
CA LEU A 70 1.57 -2.33 2.15
C LEU A 70 3.05 -2.00 2.18
N GLU A 71 3.43 -0.82 1.72
CA GLU A 71 4.79 -0.33 1.92
C GLU A 71 5.09 -0.10 3.42
N SER A 72 4.08 0.13 4.27
CA SER A 72 4.26 0.37 5.71
C SER A 72 3.65 -0.70 6.60
N MET A 73 2.41 -1.11 6.32
CA MET A 73 1.61 -1.94 7.22
C MET A 73 1.04 -3.14 6.47
N SER A 74 1.78 -4.25 6.53
CA SER A 74 1.34 -5.52 5.94
C SER A 74 0.12 -6.09 6.67
N GLN A 75 -0.98 -6.33 5.96
CA GLN A 75 -2.18 -7.00 6.51
C GLN A 75 -2.43 -8.37 5.90
N TRP A 76 -2.04 -8.57 4.63
CA TRP A 76 -2.28 -9.81 3.90
C TRP A 76 -1.74 -11.07 4.61
N GLN A 77 -0.62 -11.00 5.32
CA GLN A 77 -0.06 -12.16 6.05
C GLN A 77 -0.97 -12.60 7.20
N CYS A 78 -1.42 -11.66 8.04
CA CYS A 78 -2.35 -11.94 9.12
C CYS A 78 -3.74 -12.33 8.62
N ALA A 79 -4.15 -11.81 7.46
CA ALA A 79 -5.38 -12.17 6.77
C ALA A 79 -5.27 -13.46 5.93
N GLN A 80 -4.20 -14.25 6.08
CA GLN A 80 -3.95 -15.48 5.32
C GLN A 80 -4.15 -15.30 3.81
N SER A 81 -3.57 -14.24 3.26
CA SER A 81 -3.71 -13.88 1.85
C SER A 81 -5.17 -13.68 1.42
N TYR A 82 -5.94 -13.07 2.32
CA TYR A 82 -7.37 -12.78 2.17
C TYR A 82 -8.23 -14.00 1.83
N TYR A 83 -7.85 -15.17 2.37
CA TYR A 83 -8.64 -16.40 2.28
C TYR A 83 -9.04 -16.75 0.84
N SER A 84 -8.06 -16.68 -0.08
CA SER A 84 -8.17 -16.94 -1.53
C SER A 84 -8.83 -15.83 -2.37
N LYS A 85 -9.35 -14.75 -1.76
CA LYS A 85 -9.82 -13.60 -2.54
C LYS A 85 -8.65 -12.99 -3.34
N PRO A 86 -8.83 -12.70 -4.64
CA PRO A 86 -7.86 -11.95 -5.42
C PRO A 86 -7.56 -10.61 -4.77
N TRP A 87 -6.28 -10.24 -4.70
CA TRP A 87 -5.89 -8.97 -4.11
C TRP A 87 -4.71 -8.31 -4.84
N ILE A 88 -4.61 -6.99 -4.70
CA ILE A 88 -3.58 -6.15 -5.29
C ILE A 88 -2.76 -5.54 -4.14
N TRP A 89 -1.45 -5.65 -4.26
CA TRP A 89 -0.50 -4.99 -3.37
C TRP A 89 -0.39 -3.53 -3.77
N CYS A 90 -0.76 -2.59 -2.91
CA CYS A 90 -0.77 -1.18 -3.27
C CYS A 90 0.14 -0.34 -2.37
N GLU A 91 0.81 0.63 -3.00
CA GLU A 91 1.56 1.69 -2.33
C GLU A 91 0.67 2.92 -2.09
N LEU A 92 0.60 3.39 -0.84
CA LEU A 92 -0.07 4.63 -0.50
C LEU A 92 0.82 5.85 -0.75
N GLN A 93 2.01 5.90 -0.16
CA GLN A 93 3.05 6.94 -0.23
C GLN A 93 2.64 8.36 0.22
N ASN A 94 1.49 8.87 -0.21
CA ASN A 94 1.04 10.24 0.00
C ASN A 94 -0.26 10.30 0.78
N TYR A 95 -0.27 11.16 1.80
CA TYR A 95 -1.45 11.51 2.58
C TYR A 95 -1.71 13.02 2.53
N GLY A 96 -2.96 13.39 2.25
CA GLY A 96 -3.44 14.76 2.30
C GLY A 96 -2.75 15.73 1.35
N ALA A 97 -2.20 15.25 0.24
CA ALA A 97 -1.38 16.03 -0.69
C ALA A 97 -0.18 16.72 -0.02
N THR A 98 0.37 16.10 1.03
CA THR A 98 1.52 16.64 1.74
C THR A 98 2.75 16.58 0.85
N ILE A 99 3.43 17.71 0.68
CA ILE A 99 4.67 17.81 -0.09
C ILE A 99 5.85 17.58 0.86
N ASN A 100 6.54 16.46 0.67
CA ASN A 100 7.78 16.11 1.33
C ASN A 100 8.68 15.32 0.36
N MET A 101 9.92 15.05 0.76
CA MET A 101 10.72 13.99 0.16
C MET A 101 10.64 12.78 1.08
N TYR A 102 10.04 11.70 0.61
CA TYR A 102 9.78 10.52 1.41
C TYR A 102 9.64 9.28 0.53
N GLY A 103 10.23 8.18 0.96
CA GLY A 103 9.99 6.86 0.39
C GLY A 103 10.53 5.76 1.31
N GLN A 104 10.07 4.54 1.06
CA GLN A 104 10.55 3.32 1.69
C GLN A 104 11.08 2.36 0.62
N ILE A 105 11.99 2.85 -0.22
CA ILE A 105 12.36 2.21 -1.49
C ILE A 105 12.88 0.78 -1.35
N GLN A 106 13.48 0.43 -0.21
CA GLN A 106 13.92 -0.94 0.05
C GLN A 106 12.74 -1.87 0.30
N ASN A 107 11.73 -1.42 1.05
CA ASN A 107 10.54 -2.23 1.29
C ASN A 107 9.67 -2.29 0.03
N LEU A 108 9.60 -1.19 -0.71
CA LEU A 108 8.86 -1.09 -1.97
C LEU A 108 9.35 -2.08 -3.05
N THR A 109 10.62 -2.48 -3.04
CA THR A 109 11.13 -3.50 -3.98
C THR A 109 11.08 -4.92 -3.42
N LYS A 110 11.17 -5.09 -2.09
CA LYS A 110 11.24 -6.42 -1.45
C LYS A 110 9.86 -6.98 -1.10
N SER A 111 9.01 -6.17 -0.48
CA SER A 111 7.69 -6.61 0.02
C SER A 111 6.76 -7.11 -1.08
N PRO A 112 6.64 -6.46 -2.25
CA PRO A 112 5.84 -7.01 -3.35
C PRO A 112 6.32 -8.37 -3.85
N ILE A 113 7.65 -8.58 -3.86
CA ILE A 113 8.23 -9.84 -4.32
C ILE A 113 8.06 -10.94 -3.29
N LEU A 114 8.12 -10.62 -2.00
CA LEU A 114 7.75 -11.55 -0.94
C LEU A 114 6.29 -11.97 -1.08
N ALA A 115 5.38 -11.01 -1.27
CA ALA A 115 3.96 -11.30 -1.50
C ALA A 115 3.75 -12.18 -2.73
N LEU A 116 4.45 -11.91 -3.84
CA LEU A 116 4.39 -12.74 -5.06
C LEU A 116 4.84 -14.18 -4.83
N GLN A 117 5.79 -14.41 -3.93
CA GLN A 117 6.31 -15.74 -3.61
C GLN A 117 5.39 -16.51 -2.64
N GLU A 118 4.81 -15.82 -1.67
CA GLU A 118 4.07 -16.43 -0.56
C GLU A 118 2.54 -16.48 -0.79
N SER A 119 2.01 -15.63 -1.66
CA SER A 119 0.58 -15.53 -1.94
C SER A 119 0.23 -16.06 -3.32
N GLN A 120 -0.66 -17.06 -3.37
CA GLN A 120 -1.25 -17.55 -4.63
C GLN A 120 -2.42 -16.69 -5.12
N SER A 121 -2.97 -15.81 -4.28
CA SER A 121 -4.11 -14.94 -4.63
C SER A 121 -3.70 -13.49 -4.91
N LEU A 122 -2.41 -13.16 -4.88
CA LEU A 122 -1.90 -11.88 -5.37
C LEU A 122 -2.06 -11.83 -6.89
N VAL A 123 -2.76 -10.81 -7.39
CA VAL A 123 -3.05 -10.65 -8.83
C VAL A 123 -2.49 -9.37 -9.44
N GLY A 124 -1.84 -8.51 -8.65
CA GLY A 124 -1.20 -7.31 -9.20
C GLY A 124 -0.54 -6.41 -8.15
N LEU A 125 0.15 -5.39 -8.66
CA LEU A 125 0.67 -4.25 -7.89
C LEU A 125 -0.07 -2.97 -8.30
N GLY A 126 -0.23 -2.01 -7.39
CA GLY A 126 -0.99 -0.79 -7.64
C GLY A 126 -0.49 0.43 -6.87
N LEU A 127 -0.96 1.61 -7.28
CA LEU A 127 -0.72 2.89 -6.61
C LEU A 127 -2.06 3.39 -6.05
N SER A 128 -2.09 3.78 -4.77
CA SER A 128 -3.29 4.24 -4.06
C SER A 128 -3.13 5.60 -3.36
N MET A 129 -2.10 6.36 -3.75
CA MET A 129 -1.82 7.72 -3.27
C MET A 129 -3.02 8.68 -3.29
N GLU A 130 -3.16 9.46 -2.20
CA GLU A 130 -4.17 10.52 -2.09
C GLU A 130 -3.87 11.72 -3.01
N ALA A 131 -2.61 11.90 -3.43
CA ALA A 131 -2.18 12.89 -4.41
C ALA A 131 -0.87 12.51 -5.12
N GLN A 132 -0.69 12.99 -6.36
CA GLN A 132 0.36 12.50 -7.29
C GLN A 132 1.49 13.51 -7.57
N GLN A 133 1.47 14.69 -6.93
CA GLN A 133 2.32 15.84 -7.33
C GLN A 133 3.72 15.85 -6.68
N SER A 134 4.19 14.74 -6.11
CA SER A 134 5.48 14.67 -5.41
C SER A 134 6.11 13.28 -5.57
N ASN A 135 7.40 13.14 -5.24
CA ASN A 135 8.07 11.83 -5.11
C ASN A 135 7.97 10.90 -6.34
N GLU A 136 7.94 11.46 -7.56
CA GLU A 136 7.72 10.73 -8.82
C GLU A 136 8.53 9.43 -8.97
N ILE A 137 9.79 9.44 -8.53
CA ILE A 137 10.70 8.28 -8.61
C ILE A 137 10.23 7.09 -7.78
N VAL A 138 9.48 7.33 -6.70
CA VAL A 138 9.00 6.28 -5.80
C VAL A 138 7.86 5.51 -6.48
N PHE A 139 6.90 6.23 -7.07
CA PHE A 139 5.83 5.62 -7.87
C PHE A 139 6.38 4.85 -9.06
N ASP A 140 7.34 5.46 -9.76
CA ASP A 140 7.98 4.86 -10.92
C ASP A 140 8.74 3.57 -10.53
N LEU A 141 9.36 3.54 -9.35
CA LEU A 141 10.02 2.35 -8.83
C LEU A 141 9.06 1.18 -8.62
N LEU A 142 7.88 1.39 -8.04
CA LEU A 142 6.88 0.31 -7.89
C LEU A 142 6.37 -0.17 -9.25
N LEU A 143 6.07 0.77 -10.15
CA LEU A 143 5.60 0.41 -11.50
C LEU A 143 6.66 -0.39 -12.26
N SER A 144 7.94 -0.06 -12.12
CA SER A 144 9.03 -0.87 -12.66
C SER A 144 9.16 -2.21 -11.96
N GLN A 145 8.95 -2.28 -10.65
CA GLN A 145 8.99 -3.52 -9.88
C GLN A 145 7.91 -4.51 -10.35
N ALA A 146 6.75 -4.03 -10.81
CA ALA A 146 5.69 -4.89 -11.37
C ALA A 146 6.13 -5.71 -12.59
N TRP A 147 7.19 -5.30 -13.28
CA TRP A 147 7.78 -6.01 -14.42
C TRP A 147 9.01 -6.85 -14.06
N ASN A 148 9.34 -6.98 -12.79
CA ASN A 148 10.52 -7.70 -12.33
C ASN A 148 10.17 -8.67 -11.20
N CYS A 149 10.53 -9.95 -11.36
CA CYS A 149 10.28 -10.99 -10.36
C CYS A 149 11.30 -11.01 -9.21
N THR A 150 12.28 -10.10 -9.22
CA THR A 150 13.30 -9.95 -8.19
C THR A 150 13.35 -8.50 -7.70
N PRO A 151 13.72 -8.24 -6.43
CA PRO A 151 13.79 -6.88 -5.92
C PRO A 151 14.78 -6.04 -6.74
N ILE A 152 14.32 -4.88 -7.23
CA ILE A 152 15.15 -3.95 -7.99
C ILE A 152 16.26 -3.38 -7.10
N ASP A 153 17.49 -3.33 -7.65
CA ASP A 153 18.61 -2.61 -7.04
C ASP A 153 18.37 -1.10 -7.13
N THR A 154 18.07 -0.49 -5.97
CA THR A 154 17.72 0.92 -5.90
C THR A 154 18.89 1.86 -6.21
N ASN A 155 20.15 1.43 -6.02
CA ASN A 155 21.31 2.25 -6.39
C ASN A 155 21.42 2.37 -7.91
N ILE A 156 21.33 1.24 -8.61
CA ILE A 156 21.35 1.20 -10.09
C ILE A 156 20.13 1.94 -10.65
N TYR A 157 18.97 1.73 -10.03
CA TYR A 157 17.72 2.36 -10.46
C TYR A 157 17.78 3.88 -10.38
N PHE A 158 18.14 4.45 -9.22
CA PHE A 158 18.21 5.90 -9.03
C PHE A 158 19.23 6.56 -9.95
N LYS A 159 20.37 5.91 -10.18
CA LYS A 159 21.37 6.38 -11.14
C LYS A 159 20.82 6.43 -12.56
N SER A 160 20.10 5.38 -12.97
CA SER A 160 19.48 5.28 -14.30
C SER A 160 18.33 6.28 -14.47
N TRP A 161 17.49 6.44 -13.46
CA TRP A 161 16.44 7.44 -13.40
C TRP A 161 17.00 8.86 -13.55
N ALA A 162 18.03 9.22 -12.78
CA ALA A 162 18.69 10.51 -12.90
C ALA A 162 19.27 10.75 -14.30
N ALA A 163 19.82 9.70 -14.92
CA ALA A 163 20.38 9.77 -16.26
C ALA A 163 19.30 10.02 -17.33
N ALA A 164 18.15 9.34 -17.22
CA ALA A 164 17.02 9.45 -18.12
C ALA A 164 16.20 10.73 -17.91
N ARG A 165 16.06 11.20 -16.67
CA ARG A 165 15.32 12.44 -16.35
C ARG A 165 16.05 13.68 -16.82
N TYR A 166 17.37 13.71 -16.69
CA TYR A 166 18.18 14.90 -16.98
C TYR A 166 19.02 14.71 -18.24
N LEU A 167 18.42 14.29 -19.36
CA LEU A 167 19.12 14.05 -20.62
C LEU A 167 19.79 15.32 -21.15
N SER A 168 21.10 15.46 -20.90
CA SER A 168 21.89 16.60 -21.34
C SER A 168 23.37 16.23 -21.42
N SER A 169 24.00 16.62 -22.54
CA SER A 169 25.46 16.50 -22.72
C SER A 169 26.26 17.42 -21.80
N LYS A 170 25.61 18.41 -21.17
CA LYS A 170 26.21 19.36 -20.22
C LYS A 170 25.88 19.05 -18.76
N ARG A 171 25.29 17.88 -18.47
CA ARG A 171 24.90 17.51 -17.11
C ARG A 171 26.13 17.35 -16.20
N PRO A 172 26.18 18.02 -15.05
CA PRO A 172 27.27 17.83 -14.11
C PRO A 172 27.21 16.43 -13.47
N ALA A 173 28.36 15.79 -13.29
CA ALA A 173 28.43 14.46 -12.67
C ALA A 173 27.93 14.43 -11.22
N SER A 174 27.95 15.58 -10.52
CA SER A 174 27.47 15.74 -9.14
C SER A 174 25.99 15.38 -8.96
N ILE A 175 25.20 15.34 -10.04
CA ILE A 175 23.79 14.97 -9.97
C ILE A 175 23.57 13.54 -9.46
N TYR A 176 24.49 12.61 -9.79
CA TYR A 176 24.40 11.23 -9.33
C TYR A 176 24.73 11.13 -7.84
N THR A 177 25.71 11.91 -7.38
CA THR A 177 26.03 12.03 -5.96
C THR A 177 24.86 12.61 -5.18
N ALA A 178 24.17 13.62 -5.73
CA ALA A 178 22.99 14.21 -5.11
C ALA A 178 21.83 13.20 -5.04
N TRP A 179 21.55 12.48 -6.12
CA TRP A 179 20.52 11.44 -6.13
C TRP A 179 20.84 10.28 -5.19
N GLU A 180 22.10 9.87 -5.10
CA GLU A 180 22.54 8.85 -4.14
C GLU A 180 22.35 9.32 -2.70
N ALA A 181 22.66 10.60 -2.41
CA ALA A 181 22.45 11.15 -1.07
C ALA A 181 20.97 11.15 -0.67
N VAL A 182 20.06 11.57 -1.56
CA VAL A 182 18.61 11.51 -1.25
C VAL A 182 18.08 10.07 -1.23
N ARG A 183 18.59 9.19 -2.09
CA ARG A 183 18.26 7.75 -2.10
C ARG A 183 18.53 7.14 -0.72
N ALA A 184 19.75 7.31 -0.22
CA ALA A 184 20.20 6.72 1.03
C ALA A 184 19.70 7.44 2.29
N THR A 185 18.92 8.52 2.14
CA THR A 185 18.36 9.29 3.27
C THR A 185 16.84 9.33 3.21
N VAL A 186 16.27 10.34 2.58
CA VAL A 186 14.82 10.63 2.58
C VAL A 186 13.99 9.55 1.89
N TYR A 187 14.57 8.78 0.96
CA TYR A 187 13.88 7.71 0.24
C TYR A 187 14.14 6.30 0.79
N ASP A 188 15.13 6.12 1.66
CA ASP A 188 15.41 4.84 2.34
C ASP A 188 14.97 4.92 3.81
N ASN A 189 13.71 5.31 4.02
CA ASN A 189 13.16 5.37 5.36
C ASN A 189 12.83 3.95 5.85
N THR A 190 13.48 3.53 6.93
CA THR A 190 13.28 2.23 7.58
C THR A 190 12.27 2.27 8.71
N ASN A 191 11.79 3.47 9.10
CA ASN A 191 10.74 3.63 10.08
C ASN A 191 9.37 3.57 9.41
N LEU A 192 8.82 2.36 9.34
CA LEU A 192 7.57 2.03 8.66
C LEU A 192 6.34 2.76 9.25
N ASN A 193 6.43 3.23 10.49
CA ASN A 193 5.34 3.88 11.23
C ASN A 193 5.43 5.42 11.24
N MET A 194 6.46 5.99 10.60
CA MET A 194 6.64 7.44 10.55
C MET A 194 6.65 7.95 9.11
N MET A 195 5.60 8.67 8.73
CA MET A 195 5.68 9.66 7.67
C MET A 195 5.79 11.05 8.30
N SER A 196 7.03 11.52 8.48
CA SER A 196 7.27 12.86 9.02
C SER A 196 6.82 13.90 7.99
N SER A 197 5.85 14.72 8.38
CA SER A 197 5.51 15.96 7.69
C SER A 197 6.02 17.13 8.52
N VAL A 198 6.68 18.10 7.87
CA VAL A 198 6.97 19.38 8.53
C VAL A 198 5.62 20.03 8.83
N PRO A 199 5.33 20.46 10.07
CA PRO A 199 4.03 21.01 10.38
C PRO A 199 3.80 22.28 9.57
N LYS A 200 2.80 22.28 8.69
CA LYS A 200 2.01 23.49 8.37
C LYS A 200 1.00 23.76 9.49
N SER A 201 1.30 23.37 10.72
CA SER A 201 0.41 23.52 11.86
C SER A 201 0.46 24.95 12.40
N ARG A 202 -0.64 25.38 13.03
CA ARG A 202 -0.58 26.54 13.93
C ARG A 202 0.36 26.21 15.08
N SER A 203 0.99 27.24 15.66
CA SER A 203 1.93 27.16 16.77
C SER A 203 1.27 26.68 18.06
N SER A 204 0.99 25.37 18.14
CA SER A 204 0.69 24.64 19.38
C SER A 204 0.66 23.14 19.06
N GLU A 205 1.57 22.40 19.72
CA GLU A 205 1.66 20.93 19.78
C GLU A 205 1.84 20.18 18.45
N ILE A 206 3.06 19.69 18.25
CA ILE A 206 3.38 18.64 17.27
C ILE A 206 2.67 17.36 17.75
N LYS A 207 1.55 17.00 17.11
CA LYS A 207 1.00 15.65 17.22
C LYS A 207 1.57 14.81 16.08
N VAL A 208 2.52 13.95 16.41
CA VAL A 208 2.96 12.86 15.51
C VAL A 208 1.81 11.85 15.46
N ALA A 209 1.30 11.55 14.27
CA ALA A 209 0.40 10.42 14.09
C ALA A 209 1.22 9.14 14.27
N VAL A 210 1.16 8.55 15.45
CA VAL A 210 1.65 7.19 15.71
C VAL A 210 0.53 6.26 15.27
N VAL A 211 0.72 5.58 14.15
CA VAL A 211 -0.18 4.49 13.73
C VAL A 211 0.26 3.23 14.47
N GLY A 212 -0.72 2.44 14.94
CA GLY A 212 -0.53 1.35 15.89
C GLY A 212 0.50 0.30 15.47
N ASP A 213 0.94 -0.50 16.44
CA ASP A 213 1.95 -1.54 16.25
C ASP A 213 1.63 -2.44 15.05
N GLN A 214 2.69 -2.84 14.35
CA GLN A 214 2.59 -3.84 13.29
C GLN A 214 1.90 -5.09 13.84
N CYS A 215 1.09 -5.74 13.01
CA CYS A 215 0.52 -7.02 13.37
C CYS A 215 1.65 -7.99 13.78
N ASN A 216 1.65 -8.41 15.04
CA ASN A 216 2.43 -9.57 15.49
C ASN A 216 1.72 -10.83 15.00
N CYS A 217 1.85 -11.09 13.70
CA CYS A 217 1.84 -12.44 13.17
C CYS A 217 3.24 -13.04 13.44
#